data_AF-A0A3M1U4P6-F1
#
_entry.id   AF-A0A3M1U4P6-F1
#
_cell.length_a   1.000
_cell.length_b   1.000
_cell.length_c   1.000
_cell.angle_alpha   90.00
_cell.angle_beta   90.00
_cell.angle_gamma   90.00
#
_symmetry.space_group_name_H-M   'P 1'
#
loop_
_entity.id
_entity.type
_entity.pdbx_description
1 polymer ?
#
loop_
_entity_poly.entity_id
_entity_poly.type
_entity_poly.pdbx_seq_one_letter_code
_entity_poly.pdbx_strand_id
1 'polypeptide(L)'
;MSQPDPWALRREGKPEEALQLAREILEVDPEDSFVRQCAFWCLYDLAKPDLEKVKELGRDQADGDVNRLIASCADRLSEMMEYYQDDDTQRSTVGWFAARCALQAARRGEEAVVVNLVKAYRKAVPTPTAEVYHSLLLSAILQLESPPPWFGKFLQYWNLANLQEDDYKGNEFETPEGKRVKGRSLAARAVSAAAKFFAENPNEESGWFDMAAREILARVRDDTWIAYHFAKYLLARGRSEEALPYLDHALEATRGNAAAWSLLSSTFEAMGYADAAVASAVEACNRDATVCGRKPYEMIAQALEGKDPERAAEWREFANTFADVWKATTPDEQRENQKQFSKRVRAALERSASLLESIPWSDFVKTGRFTVGVGVVETINPEKKAILVRRSGEDRPVRLNVGFAMQDRIKKSGPGTVLELLMSNPPRTIYAARFASGDQQMEGVREMTGRVRRKAEQPFAFVEQDGLSAYIPPELVARHKLTDQATVKVKVMKSIDPKKGKEGWRVIHVLSTSEGG
;
A
#
# COMPACT_ATOMS: atom_id res chain seq x y z
N MET A 1 50.43 48.79 17.27
CA MET A 1 49.37 48.23 18.14
C MET A 1 48.92 46.96 17.46
N SER A 2 48.94 45.81 18.16
CA SER A 2 48.39 44.57 17.61
C SER A 2 46.92 44.82 17.30
N GLN A 3 46.45 44.44 16.10
CA GLN A 3 45.02 44.46 15.84
C GLN A 3 44.32 43.59 16.90
N PRO A 4 43.15 44.00 17.40
CA PRO A 4 42.39 43.20 18.34
C PRO A 4 42.04 41.85 17.70
N ASP A 5 42.25 40.76 18.45
CA ASP A 5 41.97 39.40 18.01
C ASP A 5 40.55 39.00 18.48
N PRO A 6 39.61 38.70 17.57
CA PRO A 6 38.25 38.32 17.96
C PRO A 6 38.23 37.07 18.85
N TRP A 7 39.21 36.16 18.74
CA TRP A 7 39.32 35.01 19.65
C TRP A 7 39.71 35.39 21.08
N ALA A 8 40.45 36.48 21.27
CA ALA A 8 40.74 37.00 22.60
C ALA A 8 39.45 37.51 23.27
N LEU A 9 38.65 38.31 22.56
CA LEU A 9 37.37 38.82 23.06
C LEU A 9 36.38 37.69 23.39
N ARG A 10 36.30 36.67 22.53
CA ARG A 10 35.47 35.49 22.80
C ARG A 10 35.90 34.76 24.07
N ARG A 11 37.22 34.53 24.25
CA ARG A 11 37.78 33.89 25.46
C ARG A 11 37.55 34.70 26.74
N GLU A 12 37.45 36.01 26.64
CA GLU A 12 37.07 36.91 27.73
C GLU A 12 35.57 36.86 28.07
N GLY A 13 34.76 36.09 27.33
CA GLY A 13 33.31 35.99 27.54
C GLY A 13 32.52 37.15 26.93
N LYS A 14 33.03 37.79 25.88
CA LYS A 14 32.37 38.89 25.15
C LYS A 14 32.02 38.48 23.71
N PRO A 15 31.12 37.49 23.50
CA PRO A 15 30.85 36.93 22.19
C PRO A 15 30.19 37.93 21.22
N GLU A 16 29.43 38.92 21.69
CA GLU A 16 28.85 39.97 20.84
C GLU A 16 29.93 40.90 20.26
N GLU A 17 30.86 41.36 21.10
CA GLU A 17 31.98 42.21 20.68
C GLU A 17 32.92 41.44 19.73
N ALA A 18 33.19 40.17 20.06
CA ALA A 18 33.97 39.29 19.22
C ALA A 18 33.33 39.06 17.84
N LEU A 19 32.01 38.85 17.78
CA LEU A 19 31.26 38.69 16.53
C LEU A 19 31.28 39.98 15.69
N GLN A 20 31.08 41.13 16.32
CA GLN A 20 31.12 42.42 15.64
C GLN A 20 32.50 42.67 15.01
N LEU A 21 33.57 42.45 15.78
CA LEU A 21 34.94 42.56 15.27
C LEU A 21 35.22 41.54 14.16
N ALA A 22 34.74 40.31 14.30
CA ALA A 22 34.89 39.30 13.26
C ALA A 22 34.21 39.72 11.95
N ARG A 23 33.00 40.31 12.02
CA ARG A 23 32.31 40.85 10.83
C ARG A 23 33.09 41.98 10.18
N GLU A 24 33.61 42.92 10.96
CA GLU A 24 34.44 44.04 10.45
C GLU A 24 35.70 43.52 9.73
N ILE A 25 36.33 42.47 10.24
CA ILE A 25 37.48 41.84 9.57
C ILE A 25 37.04 41.13 8.28
N LEU A 26 35.91 40.41 8.31
CA LEU A 26 35.38 39.70 7.14
C LEU A 26 34.82 40.63 6.05
N GLU A 27 34.47 41.87 6.36
CA GLU A 27 34.17 42.89 5.34
C GLU A 27 35.40 43.22 4.48
N VAL A 28 36.60 43.13 5.06
CA VAL A 28 37.87 43.37 4.38
C VAL A 28 38.42 42.09 3.74
N ASP A 29 38.35 40.96 4.46
CA ASP A 29 38.79 39.65 3.99
C ASP A 29 37.71 38.57 4.22
N PRO A 30 36.74 38.42 3.31
CA PRO A 30 35.60 37.50 3.47
C PRO A 30 35.97 36.02 3.58
N GLU A 31 37.16 35.65 3.12
CA GLU A 31 37.65 34.26 3.04
C GLU A 31 38.59 33.91 4.21
N ASP A 32 38.81 34.82 5.17
CA ASP A 32 39.63 34.54 6.35
C ASP A 32 39.01 33.39 7.17
N SER A 33 39.57 32.20 6.97
CA SER A 33 39.05 30.99 7.58
C SER A 33 39.08 31.03 9.11
N PHE A 34 40.06 31.69 9.72
CA PHE A 34 40.21 31.73 11.16
C PHE A 34 39.17 32.65 11.81
N VAL A 35 38.88 33.77 11.15
CA VAL A 35 37.88 34.74 11.60
C VAL A 35 36.46 34.22 11.37
N ARG A 36 36.20 33.55 10.24
CA ARG A 36 34.93 32.83 9.99
C ARG A 36 34.67 31.80 11.10
N GLN A 37 35.68 31.03 11.49
CA GLN A 37 35.57 30.09 12.59
C GLN A 37 35.22 30.79 13.90
N CYS A 38 35.84 31.94 14.19
CA CYS A 38 35.52 32.74 15.37
C CYS A 38 34.06 33.20 15.37
N ALA A 39 33.58 33.76 14.25
CA ALA A 39 32.21 34.23 14.09
C ALA A 39 31.19 33.11 14.33
N PHE A 40 31.42 31.92 13.74
CA PHE A 40 30.60 30.73 13.97
C PHE A 40 30.47 30.40 15.47
N TRP A 41 31.61 30.36 16.18
CA TRP A 41 31.60 29.98 17.59
C TRP A 41 31.04 31.08 18.51
N CYS A 42 31.19 32.36 18.15
CA CYS A 42 30.53 33.45 18.85
C CYS A 42 29.00 33.29 18.74
N LEU A 43 28.48 33.02 17.54
CA LEU A 43 27.06 32.78 17.34
C LEU A 43 26.53 31.57 18.13
N TYR A 44 27.32 30.49 18.19
CA TYR A 44 26.99 29.35 19.03
C TYR A 44 26.92 29.74 20.52
N ASP A 45 27.91 30.47 21.04
CA ASP A 45 27.92 30.89 22.45
C ASP A 45 26.74 31.81 22.79
N LEU A 46 26.31 32.64 21.84
CA LEU A 46 25.12 33.48 21.98
C LEU A 46 23.80 32.69 21.92
N ALA A 47 23.77 31.59 21.17
CA ALA A 47 22.59 30.75 21.02
C ALA A 47 22.43 29.73 22.16
N LYS A 48 23.55 29.31 22.77
CA LYS A 48 23.60 28.25 23.78
C LYS A 48 22.71 28.50 25.01
N PRO A 49 22.61 29.71 25.58
CA PRO A 49 21.71 29.96 26.72
C PRO A 49 20.24 29.72 26.38
N ASP A 50 19.81 30.14 25.20
CA ASP A 50 18.44 29.92 24.72
C ASP A 50 18.19 28.43 24.48
N LEU A 51 19.17 27.72 23.91
CA LEU A 51 19.09 26.27 23.68
C LEU A 51 18.97 25.47 24.99
N GLU A 52 19.73 25.81 26.04
CA GLU A 52 19.63 25.12 27.33
C GLU A 52 18.28 25.42 28.02
N LYS A 53 17.75 26.64 27.91
CA LYS A 53 16.39 26.93 28.37
C LYS A 53 15.36 26.08 27.62
N VAL A 54 15.45 25.99 26.29
CA VAL A 54 14.57 25.15 25.46
C VAL A 54 14.59 23.68 25.92
N LYS A 55 15.72 23.18 26.42
CA LYS A 55 15.89 21.81 26.92
C LYS A 55 15.26 21.58 28.30
N GLU A 56 15.27 22.57 29.17
CA GLU A 56 14.69 22.49 30.53
C GLU A 56 13.16 22.56 30.52
N LEU A 57 12.58 23.17 29.49
CA LEU A 57 11.15 23.45 29.41
C LEU A 57 10.36 22.23 28.91
N GLY A 58 9.50 21.69 29.77
CA GLY A 58 8.57 20.60 29.45
C GLY A 58 7.42 21.01 28.52
N ARG A 59 6.53 20.05 28.21
CA ARG A 59 5.35 20.26 27.33
C ARG A 59 4.36 21.30 27.87
N ASP A 60 4.32 21.52 29.18
CA ASP A 60 3.20 22.19 29.86
C ASP A 60 3.52 23.63 30.36
N GLN A 61 4.68 24.20 30.03
CA GLN A 61 5.03 25.58 30.38
C GLN A 61 4.70 26.57 29.24
N ALA A 62 4.12 27.71 29.64
CA ALA A 62 3.44 28.71 28.81
C ALA A 62 4.19 29.12 27.52
N ASP A 63 3.42 29.27 26.43
CA ASP A 63 3.87 29.25 25.03
C ASP A 63 4.69 30.45 24.53
N GLY A 64 4.52 31.64 25.09
CA GLY A 64 5.08 32.87 24.49
C GLY A 64 6.60 32.94 24.47
N ASP A 65 7.24 32.64 25.60
CA ASP A 65 8.70 32.78 25.73
C ASP A 65 9.45 31.65 25.02
N VAL A 66 8.90 30.43 25.02
CA VAL A 66 9.55 29.27 24.40
C VAL A 66 9.58 29.41 22.88
N ASN A 67 8.48 29.86 22.29
CA ASN A 67 8.41 30.10 20.85
C ASN A 67 9.40 31.19 20.41
N ARG A 68 9.55 32.24 21.22
CA ARG A 68 10.57 33.27 21.01
C ARG A 68 11.99 32.72 21.09
N LEU A 69 12.28 31.86 22.06
CA LEU A 69 13.59 31.21 22.20
C LEU A 69 13.89 30.27 21.02
N ILE A 70 12.89 29.50 20.56
CA ILE A 70 13.00 28.61 19.41
C ILE A 70 13.26 29.41 18.13
N ALA A 71 12.55 30.53 17.92
CA ALA A 71 12.78 31.43 16.79
C ALA A 71 14.18 32.06 16.85
N SER A 72 14.58 32.58 18.01
CA SER A 72 15.95 33.09 18.26
C SER A 72 17.02 32.04 17.91
N CYS A 73 16.83 30.80 18.33
CA CYS A 73 17.72 29.70 17.99
C CYS A 73 17.76 29.45 16.48
N ALA A 74 16.62 29.45 15.79
CA ALA A 74 16.55 29.22 14.35
C ALA A 74 17.24 30.34 13.54
N ASP A 75 17.07 31.60 13.96
CA ASP A 75 17.73 32.75 13.34
C ASP A 75 19.25 32.65 13.52
N ARG A 76 19.71 32.37 14.75
CA ARG A 76 21.14 32.20 15.04
C ARG A 76 21.75 31.01 14.29
N LEU A 77 21.03 29.89 14.19
CA LEU A 77 21.49 28.76 13.38
C LEU A 77 21.64 29.16 11.91
N SER A 78 20.67 29.90 11.37
CA SER A 78 20.72 30.38 9.99
C SER A 78 21.92 31.31 9.76
N GLU A 79 22.26 32.13 10.74
CA GLU A 79 23.44 33.00 10.69
C GLU A 79 24.76 32.22 10.85
N MET A 80 24.81 31.23 11.74
CA MET A 80 25.97 30.34 11.88
C MET A 80 26.31 29.69 10.54
N MET A 81 25.30 29.44 9.69
CA MET A 81 25.50 28.88 8.37
C MET A 81 26.21 29.78 7.36
N GLU A 82 26.31 31.07 7.62
CA GLU A 82 27.07 32.00 6.77
C GLU A 82 28.58 31.85 6.99
N TYR A 83 28.99 31.39 8.17
CA TYR A 83 30.39 31.25 8.59
C TYR A 83 30.86 29.80 8.67
N TYR A 84 29.99 28.83 8.36
CA TYR A 84 30.29 27.40 8.37
C TYR A 84 31.42 27.04 7.39
N GLN A 85 32.30 26.13 7.82
CA GLN A 85 33.52 25.72 7.10
C GLN A 85 33.65 24.20 6.91
N ASP A 86 32.58 23.46 7.23
CA ASP A 86 32.51 22.01 7.05
C ASP A 86 33.57 21.18 7.79
N ASP A 87 33.99 21.65 8.98
CA ASP A 87 34.73 20.81 9.93
C ASP A 87 33.78 19.93 10.77
N ASP A 88 34.25 18.74 11.17
CA ASP A 88 33.43 17.75 11.88
C ASP A 88 32.84 18.28 13.20
N THR A 89 33.53 19.21 13.87
CA THR A 89 33.07 19.80 15.13
C THR A 89 31.93 20.78 14.88
N GLN A 90 32.05 21.63 13.87
CA GLN A 90 30.95 22.51 13.43
C GLN A 90 29.75 21.69 12.95
N ARG A 91 29.99 20.64 12.16
CA ARG A 91 28.93 19.76 11.64
C ARG A 91 28.13 19.12 12.77
N SER A 92 28.82 18.54 13.76
CA SER A 92 28.18 17.93 14.93
C SER A 92 27.41 18.96 15.76
N THR A 93 28.01 20.14 15.97
CA THR A 93 27.38 21.26 16.70
C THR A 93 26.07 21.70 16.04
N VAL A 94 26.12 21.99 14.72
CA VAL A 94 24.95 22.38 13.93
C VAL A 94 23.89 21.28 13.91
N GLY A 95 24.30 20.02 13.75
CA GLY A 95 23.40 18.88 13.76
C GLY A 95 22.62 18.76 15.07
N TRP A 96 23.32 18.76 16.21
CA TRP A 96 22.67 18.71 17.53
C TRP A 96 21.79 19.92 17.81
N PHE A 97 22.24 21.10 17.41
CA PHE A 97 21.49 22.34 17.57
C PHE A 97 20.17 22.27 16.79
N ALA A 98 20.24 21.99 15.49
CA ALA A 98 19.08 21.88 14.62
C ALA A 98 18.10 20.81 15.10
N ALA A 99 18.60 19.61 15.46
CA ALA A 99 17.79 18.49 15.90
C ALA A 99 16.98 18.80 17.16
N ARG A 100 17.61 19.43 18.16
CA ARG A 100 16.94 19.78 19.43
C ARG A 100 15.87 20.84 19.24
N CYS A 101 16.20 21.92 18.55
CA CYS A 101 15.25 23.00 18.27
C CYS A 101 14.08 22.47 17.43
N ALA A 102 14.34 21.66 16.40
CA ALA A 102 13.30 21.10 15.55
C ALA A 102 12.38 20.15 16.32
N LEU A 103 12.93 19.32 17.21
CA LEU A 103 12.12 18.39 18.00
C LEU A 103 11.20 19.13 18.97
N GLN A 104 11.69 20.20 19.62
CA GLN A 104 10.86 20.98 20.53
C GLN A 104 9.81 21.79 19.76
N ALA A 105 10.18 22.40 18.63
CA ALA A 105 9.24 23.09 17.74
C ALA A 105 8.12 22.16 17.27
N ALA A 106 8.46 20.95 16.81
CA ALA A 106 7.49 19.97 16.36
C ALA A 106 6.50 19.56 17.47
N ARG A 107 6.98 19.38 18.71
CA ARG A 107 6.12 19.03 19.86
C ARG A 107 5.10 20.11 20.22
N ARG A 108 5.36 21.35 19.81
CA ARG A 108 4.51 22.53 20.04
C ARG A 108 3.68 22.92 18.82
N GLY A 109 3.80 22.20 17.70
CA GLY A 109 3.08 22.52 16.46
C GLY A 109 3.68 23.69 15.67
N GLU A 110 4.92 24.09 15.97
CA GLU A 110 5.62 25.19 15.28
C GLU A 110 6.23 24.72 13.96
N GLU A 111 5.39 24.29 13.02
CA GLU A 111 5.82 23.62 11.79
C GLU A 111 6.76 24.48 10.94
N ALA A 112 6.48 25.77 10.83
CA ALA A 112 7.31 26.71 10.06
C ALA A 112 8.77 26.75 10.56
N VAL A 113 8.96 26.67 11.88
CA VAL A 113 10.30 26.66 12.48
C VAL A 113 11.01 25.34 12.18
N VAL A 114 10.32 24.20 12.29
CA VAL A 114 10.88 22.88 11.91
C VAL A 114 11.36 22.91 10.46
N VAL A 115 10.53 23.43 9.54
CA VAL A 115 10.87 23.54 8.12
C VAL A 115 12.13 24.38 7.91
N ASN A 116 12.24 25.54 8.57
CA ASN A 116 13.40 26.43 8.43
C ASN A 116 14.69 25.79 8.98
N LEU A 117 14.61 25.16 10.15
CA LEU A 117 15.74 24.45 10.76
C LEU A 117 16.25 23.29 9.88
N VAL A 118 15.33 22.52 9.29
CA VAL A 118 15.69 21.41 8.37
C VAL A 118 16.36 21.93 7.10
N LYS A 119 15.88 23.06 6.55
CA LYS A 119 16.53 23.72 5.40
C LYS A 119 17.94 24.21 5.74
N ALA A 120 18.10 24.87 6.89
CA ALA A 120 19.41 25.34 7.36
C ALA A 120 20.38 24.16 7.56
N TYR A 121 19.91 23.10 8.22
CA TYR A 121 20.68 21.88 8.43
C TYR A 121 21.13 21.23 7.10
N ARG A 122 20.23 21.10 6.11
CA ARG A 122 20.59 20.51 4.81
C ARG A 122 21.61 21.35 4.03
N LYS A 123 21.61 22.68 4.20
CA LYS A 123 22.64 23.56 3.64
C LYS A 123 24.01 23.29 4.31
N ALA A 124 24.01 23.01 5.61
CA ALA A 124 25.20 22.74 6.41
C ALA A 124 25.81 21.39 6.18
N VAL A 125 24.94 20.39 6.07
CA VAL A 125 25.32 18.99 6.01
C VAL A 125 24.90 18.52 4.62
N PRO A 126 25.68 18.80 3.56
CA PRO A 126 25.29 18.43 2.20
C PRO A 126 25.26 16.91 2.00
N THR A 127 26.02 16.18 2.81
CA THR A 127 26.07 14.71 2.83
C THR A 127 25.46 14.21 4.14
N PRO A 128 24.39 13.41 4.10
CA PRO A 128 23.74 12.88 5.30
C PRO A 128 24.70 11.98 6.09
N THR A 129 24.50 11.92 7.41
CA THR A 129 25.34 11.14 8.33
C THR A 129 24.48 10.16 9.13
N ALA A 130 25.05 9.03 9.55
CA ALA A 130 24.39 8.08 10.44
C ALA A 130 24.49 8.49 11.92
N GLU A 131 24.44 9.79 12.20
CA GLU A 131 24.60 10.35 13.56
C GLU A 131 23.26 10.51 14.28
N VAL A 132 23.26 10.49 15.61
CA VAL A 132 22.03 10.48 16.42
C VAL A 132 21.13 11.70 16.15
N TYR A 133 21.74 12.87 15.93
CA TYR A 133 20.99 14.08 15.62
C TYR A 133 20.25 13.99 14.27
N HIS A 134 20.70 13.14 13.35
CA HIS A 134 20.03 12.90 12.06
C HIS A 134 18.71 12.17 12.25
N SER A 135 18.67 11.15 13.12
CA SER A 135 17.44 10.45 13.53
C SER A 135 16.48 11.34 14.30
N LEU A 136 17.00 12.24 15.15
CA LEU A 136 16.17 13.22 15.86
C LEU A 136 15.50 14.23 14.90
N LEU A 137 16.22 14.71 13.87
CA LEU A 137 15.64 15.57 12.84
C LEU A 137 14.52 14.87 12.06
N LEU A 138 14.73 13.61 11.66
CA LEU A 138 13.68 12.82 11.03
C LEU A 138 12.46 12.67 11.96
N SER A 139 12.69 12.39 13.24
CA SER A 139 11.62 12.29 14.24
C SER A 139 10.82 13.59 14.43
N ALA A 140 11.46 14.75 14.28
CA ALA A 140 10.80 16.06 14.32
C ALA A 140 9.90 16.26 13.09
N ILE A 141 10.38 15.94 11.89
CA ILE A 141 9.58 16.04 10.66
C ILE A 141 8.39 15.08 10.68
N LEU A 142 8.57 13.88 11.23
CA LEU A 142 7.51 12.88 11.38
C LEU A 142 6.50 13.21 12.51
N GLN A 143 6.63 14.35 13.19
CA GLN A 143 5.65 14.86 14.15
C GLN A 143 4.79 15.99 13.57
N LEU A 144 5.12 16.49 12.38
CA LEU A 144 4.28 17.47 11.68
C LEU A 144 2.93 16.85 11.33
N GLU A 145 1.87 17.67 11.28
CA GLU A 145 0.52 17.21 10.97
C GLU A 145 0.44 16.61 9.56
N SER A 146 1.17 17.23 8.63
CA SER A 146 1.29 16.77 7.25
C SER A 146 2.74 16.82 6.77
N PRO A 147 3.19 15.84 5.97
CA PRO A 147 4.50 15.91 5.35
C PRO A 147 4.62 17.15 4.46
N PRO A 148 5.72 17.93 4.54
CA PRO A 148 5.90 19.09 3.69
C PRO A 148 6.06 18.69 2.21
N PRO A 149 5.79 19.58 1.24
CA PRO A 149 5.89 19.25 -0.19
C PRO A 149 7.26 18.73 -0.64
N TRP A 150 8.33 19.14 0.06
CA TRP A 150 9.70 18.69 -0.21
C TRP A 150 10.09 17.40 0.52
N PHE A 151 9.18 16.76 1.25
CA PHE A 151 9.45 15.59 2.10
C PHE A 151 10.09 14.42 1.34
N GLY A 152 9.62 14.08 0.14
CA GLY A 152 10.22 13.04 -0.69
C GLY A 152 11.70 13.31 -1.01
N LYS A 153 12.03 14.54 -1.44
CA LYS A 153 13.40 14.98 -1.70
C LYS A 153 14.25 15.02 -0.44
N PHE A 154 13.65 15.39 0.70
CA PHE A 154 14.33 15.33 1.99
C PHE A 154 14.68 13.90 2.36
N LEU A 155 13.76 12.94 2.24
CA LEU A 155 14.06 11.54 2.58
C LEU A 155 15.10 10.91 1.66
N GLN A 156 15.10 11.28 0.37
CA GLN A 156 16.14 10.85 -0.56
C GLN A 156 17.52 11.40 -0.13
N TYR A 157 17.58 12.68 0.24
CA TYR A 157 18.78 13.29 0.81
C TYR A 157 19.17 12.65 2.15
N TRP A 158 18.21 12.43 3.06
CA TRP A 158 18.43 11.86 4.39
C TRP A 158 18.96 10.43 4.28
N ASN A 159 18.52 9.69 3.25
CA ASN A 159 18.87 8.32 2.93
C ASN A 159 18.52 7.34 4.07
N LEU A 160 17.45 6.55 3.88
CA LEU A 160 16.95 5.60 4.88
C LEU A 160 17.99 4.56 5.36
N ALA A 161 19.08 4.35 4.62
CA ALA A 161 20.21 3.53 5.07
C ALA A 161 20.95 4.09 6.30
N ASN A 162 20.76 5.38 6.64
CA ASN A 162 21.35 6.02 7.82
C ASN A 162 20.59 5.74 9.13
N LEU A 163 19.48 4.99 9.08
CA LEU A 163 18.78 4.55 10.30
C LEU A 163 19.71 3.68 11.15
N GLN A 164 19.85 4.05 12.43
CA GLN A 164 20.65 3.31 13.41
C GLN A 164 19.88 2.12 13.98
N GLU A 165 20.58 1.19 14.65
CA GLU A 165 19.95 0.03 15.31
C GLU A 165 18.84 0.40 16.29
N ASP A 166 18.98 1.52 17.00
CA ASP A 166 17.95 2.00 17.92
C ASP A 166 16.71 2.56 17.19
N ASP A 167 16.83 3.00 15.94
CA ASP A 167 15.70 3.51 15.15
C ASP A 167 14.72 2.41 14.72
N TYR A 168 15.13 1.14 14.81
CA TYR A 168 14.27 -0.03 14.60
C TYR A 168 13.54 -0.46 15.88
N LYS A 169 13.88 0.11 17.03
CA LYS A 169 13.24 -0.20 18.31
C LYS A 169 12.08 0.78 18.55
N GLY A 170 10.93 0.23 18.92
CA GLY A 170 9.78 1.01 19.36
C GLY A 170 9.91 1.40 20.83
N ASN A 171 9.60 2.65 21.18
CA ASN A 171 9.61 3.11 22.57
C ASN A 171 8.44 2.51 23.34
N GLU A 172 8.68 2.00 24.55
CA GLU A 172 7.62 1.56 25.45
C GLU A 172 7.08 2.76 26.24
N PHE A 173 5.76 2.85 26.36
CA PHE A 173 5.08 3.83 27.19
C PHE A 173 3.92 3.18 27.93
N GLU A 174 3.56 3.76 29.07
CA GLU A 174 2.43 3.32 29.87
C GLU A 174 1.21 4.15 29.49
N THR A 175 0.08 3.49 29.18
CA THR A 175 -1.18 4.19 28.97
C THR A 175 -1.73 4.73 30.30
N PRO A 176 -2.67 5.69 30.29
CA PRO A 176 -3.31 6.17 31.52
C PRO A 176 -3.92 5.06 32.39
N GLU A 177 -4.26 3.93 31.78
CA GLU A 177 -4.81 2.73 32.43
C GLU A 177 -3.73 1.76 32.98
N GLY A 178 -2.45 2.15 32.97
CA GLY A 178 -1.33 1.36 33.49
C GLY A 178 -0.83 0.27 32.54
N LYS A 179 -1.29 0.26 31.28
CA LYS A 179 -0.89 -0.77 30.31
C LYS A 179 0.40 -0.36 29.61
N ARG A 180 1.43 -1.19 29.66
CA ARG A 180 2.63 -0.99 28.82
C ARG A 180 2.32 -1.30 27.37
N VAL A 181 2.52 -0.33 26.50
CA VAL A 181 2.34 -0.44 25.05
C VAL A 181 3.64 -0.05 24.38
N LYS A 182 4.05 -0.86 23.39
CA LYS A 182 5.20 -0.56 22.54
C LYS A 182 4.74 0.34 21.40
N GLY A 183 5.29 1.54 21.33
CA GLY A 183 5.13 2.45 20.22
C GLY A 183 5.81 1.94 18.96
N ARG A 184 5.50 2.58 17.83
CA ARG A 184 6.12 2.28 16.54
C ARG A 184 7.56 2.78 16.52
N SER A 185 8.46 2.04 15.87
CA SER A 185 9.85 2.45 15.69
C SER A 185 9.95 3.67 14.76
N LEU A 186 11.07 4.41 14.82
CA LEU A 186 11.30 5.53 13.92
C LEU A 186 11.32 5.06 12.46
N ALA A 187 11.97 3.91 12.19
CA ALA A 187 12.01 3.29 10.88
C ALA A 187 10.60 3.00 10.33
N ALA A 188 9.72 2.43 11.14
CA ALA A 188 8.33 2.12 10.72
C ALA A 188 7.51 3.39 10.47
N ARG A 189 7.67 4.42 11.31
CA ARG A 189 7.04 5.73 11.12
C ARG A 189 7.53 6.40 9.85
N ALA A 190 8.82 6.37 9.58
CA ALA A 190 9.43 6.97 8.39
C ALA A 190 8.90 6.34 7.10
N VAL A 191 8.93 5.00 7.01
CA VAL A 191 8.38 4.29 5.84
C VAL A 191 6.88 4.52 5.68
N SER A 192 6.12 4.54 6.78
CA SER A 192 4.67 4.82 6.71
C SER A 192 4.37 6.20 6.16
N ALA A 193 5.07 7.23 6.66
CA ALA A 193 4.90 8.61 6.21
C ALA A 193 5.33 8.76 4.75
N ALA A 194 6.45 8.15 4.36
CA ALA A 194 6.95 8.13 2.98
C ALA A 194 5.95 7.45 2.03
N ALA A 195 5.47 6.26 2.40
CA ALA A 195 4.50 5.53 1.60
C ALA A 195 3.18 6.29 1.46
N LYS A 196 2.69 6.94 2.53
CA LYS A 196 1.52 7.83 2.46
C LYS A 196 1.78 9.00 1.50
N PHE A 197 2.90 9.70 1.66
CA PHE A 197 3.28 10.82 0.82
C PHE A 197 3.35 10.43 -0.67
N PHE A 198 4.04 9.34 -1.00
CA PHE A 198 4.18 8.89 -2.40
C PHE A 198 2.89 8.28 -2.97
N ALA A 199 2.00 7.76 -2.14
CA ALA A 199 0.67 7.32 -2.58
C ALA A 199 -0.22 8.52 -2.96
N GLU A 200 -0.10 9.63 -2.23
CA GLU A 200 -0.82 10.88 -2.50
C GLU A 200 -0.17 11.69 -3.64
N ASN A 201 1.10 11.41 -3.96
CA ASN A 201 1.88 12.06 -5.01
C ASN A 201 2.48 11.00 -5.98
N PRO A 202 1.65 10.31 -6.79
CA PRO A 202 2.09 9.19 -7.62
C PRO A 202 3.06 9.58 -8.75
N ASN A 203 3.20 10.87 -9.05
CA ASN A 203 4.13 11.39 -10.07
C ASN A 203 5.52 11.73 -9.50
N GLU A 204 5.69 11.77 -8.18
CA GLU A 204 6.99 12.02 -7.56
C GLU A 204 7.96 10.85 -7.83
N GLU A 205 9.25 11.12 -7.91
CA GLU A 205 10.26 10.09 -8.09
C GLU A 205 10.44 9.28 -6.79
N SER A 206 10.17 7.97 -6.85
CA SER A 206 10.24 7.08 -5.68
C SER A 206 10.97 5.77 -5.94
N GLY A 207 11.72 5.65 -7.05
CA GLY A 207 12.39 4.38 -7.42
C GLY A 207 13.38 3.88 -6.35
N TRP A 208 14.02 4.80 -5.62
CA TRP A 208 14.91 4.48 -4.50
C TRP A 208 14.14 3.99 -3.25
N PHE A 209 12.90 4.43 -3.05
CA PHE A 209 12.11 4.16 -1.84
C PHE A 209 11.70 2.70 -1.75
N ASP A 210 11.41 2.07 -2.90
CA ASP A 210 11.02 0.68 -3.01
C ASP A 210 11.95 -0.30 -2.28
N MET A 211 13.25 -0.19 -2.56
CA MET A 211 14.26 -1.07 -1.99
C MET A 211 14.44 -0.80 -0.50
N ALA A 212 14.58 0.48 -0.12
CA ALA A 212 14.75 0.89 1.27
C ALA A 212 13.55 0.47 2.15
N ALA A 213 12.32 0.65 1.65
CA ALA A 213 11.11 0.25 2.37
C ALA A 213 11.06 -1.27 2.61
N ARG A 214 11.44 -2.09 1.62
CA ARG A 214 11.45 -3.55 1.72
C ARG A 214 12.49 -4.05 2.73
N GLU A 215 13.67 -3.44 2.76
CA GLU A 215 14.70 -3.75 3.76
C GLU A 215 14.21 -3.45 5.18
N ILE A 216 13.57 -2.29 5.38
CA ILE A 216 13.01 -1.92 6.68
C ILE A 216 11.84 -2.84 7.07
N LEU A 217 10.94 -3.16 6.14
CA LEU A 217 9.84 -4.10 6.35
C LEU A 217 10.34 -5.49 6.78
N ALA A 218 11.46 -5.95 6.24
CA ALA A 218 12.08 -7.22 6.65
C ALA A 218 12.60 -7.19 8.10
N ARG A 219 12.98 -6.02 8.61
CA ARG A 219 13.47 -5.81 9.99
C ARG A 219 12.35 -5.55 10.99
N VAL A 220 11.26 -4.89 10.58
CA VAL A 220 10.14 -4.49 11.45
C VAL A 220 8.86 -5.27 11.12
N ARG A 221 8.95 -6.60 11.14
CA ARG A 221 7.85 -7.50 10.71
C ARG A 221 6.60 -7.41 11.59
N ASP A 222 6.74 -7.04 12.85
CA ASP A 222 5.62 -7.00 13.79
C ASP A 222 4.73 -5.74 13.61
N ASP A 223 5.19 -4.74 12.86
CA ASP A 223 4.41 -3.56 12.56
C ASP A 223 3.53 -3.83 11.32
N THR A 224 2.22 -3.84 11.51
CA THR A 224 1.27 -4.12 10.42
C THR A 224 0.83 -2.86 9.68
N TRP A 225 1.00 -1.69 10.29
CA TRP A 225 0.69 -0.40 9.68
C TRP A 225 1.68 -0.04 8.57
N ILE A 226 2.97 -0.36 8.74
CA ILE A 226 3.97 -0.17 7.68
C ILE A 226 3.61 -1.00 6.43
N ALA A 227 3.12 -2.23 6.60
CA ALA A 227 2.68 -3.07 5.49
C ALA A 227 1.43 -2.50 4.82
N TYR A 228 0.44 -2.04 5.60
CA TYR A 228 -0.74 -1.34 5.07
C TYR A 228 -0.37 -0.11 4.23
N HIS A 229 0.50 0.77 4.76
CA HIS A 229 0.90 1.97 4.03
C HIS A 229 1.74 1.66 2.79
N PHE A 230 2.64 0.67 2.86
CA PHE A 230 3.41 0.25 1.70
C PHE A 230 2.53 -0.37 0.60
N ALA A 231 1.52 -1.15 0.97
CA ALA A 231 0.50 -1.61 0.03
C ALA A 231 -0.26 -0.44 -0.63
N LYS A 232 -0.62 0.59 0.14
CA LYS A 232 -1.28 1.80 -0.40
C LYS A 232 -0.39 2.49 -1.45
N TYR A 233 0.92 2.58 -1.17
CA TYR A 233 1.91 3.10 -2.10
C TYR A 233 2.00 2.27 -3.40
N LEU A 234 2.08 0.95 -3.29
CA LEU A 234 2.13 0.06 -4.47
C LEU A 234 0.87 0.18 -5.32
N LEU A 235 -0.31 0.23 -4.69
CA LEU A 235 -1.58 0.38 -5.38
C LEU A 235 -1.67 1.71 -6.15
N ALA A 236 -1.25 2.82 -5.55
CA ALA A 236 -1.24 4.13 -6.19
C ALA A 236 -0.34 4.18 -7.44
N ARG A 237 0.63 3.26 -7.55
CA ARG A 237 1.55 3.10 -8.69
C ARG A 237 1.08 2.03 -9.69
N GLY A 238 -0.12 1.48 -9.54
CA GLY A 238 -0.66 0.43 -10.40
C GLY A 238 -0.06 -0.96 -10.18
N ARG A 239 0.70 -1.17 -9.09
CA ARG A 239 1.36 -2.44 -8.76
C ARG A 239 0.51 -3.28 -7.81
N SER A 240 -0.74 -3.51 -8.21
CA SER A 240 -1.76 -4.13 -7.35
C SER A 240 -1.43 -5.56 -6.92
N GLU A 241 -0.81 -6.36 -7.80
CA GLU A 241 -0.40 -7.73 -7.46
C GLU A 241 0.66 -7.77 -6.36
N GLU A 242 1.61 -6.83 -6.39
CA GLU A 242 2.66 -6.72 -5.37
C GLU A 242 2.12 -6.20 -4.03
N ALA A 243 1.00 -5.48 -4.03
CA ALA A 243 0.37 -4.96 -2.82
C ALA A 243 -0.27 -6.07 -1.96
N LEU A 244 -0.74 -7.16 -2.59
CA LEU A 244 -1.52 -8.21 -1.92
C LEU A 244 -0.82 -8.85 -0.72
N PRO A 245 0.46 -9.30 -0.80
CA PRO A 245 1.14 -9.91 0.34
C PRO A 245 1.28 -8.97 1.54
N TYR A 246 1.40 -7.66 1.29
CA TYR A 246 1.50 -6.66 2.36
C TYR A 246 0.15 -6.36 3.02
N LEU A 247 -0.94 -6.34 2.23
CA LEU A 247 -2.30 -6.21 2.77
C LEU A 247 -2.70 -7.41 3.59
N ASP A 248 -2.31 -8.60 3.13
CA ASP A 248 -2.55 -9.83 3.83
C ASP A 248 -1.90 -9.82 5.23
N HIS A 249 -0.59 -9.49 5.29
CA HIS A 249 0.10 -9.28 6.57
C HIS A 249 -0.57 -8.23 7.46
N ALA A 250 -1.06 -7.12 6.87
CA ALA A 250 -1.77 -6.08 7.62
C ALA A 250 -3.10 -6.58 8.23
N LEU A 251 -3.81 -7.44 7.51
CA LEU A 251 -5.10 -8.03 7.93
C LEU A 251 -4.92 -9.15 8.96
N GLU A 252 -3.81 -9.88 8.94
CA GLU A 252 -3.52 -10.94 9.92
C GLU A 252 -3.52 -10.42 11.36
N ALA A 253 -2.85 -9.29 11.63
CA ALA A 253 -2.78 -8.74 12.98
C ALA A 253 -4.02 -7.93 13.39
N THR A 254 -4.79 -7.42 12.42
CA THR A 254 -5.93 -6.54 12.70
C THR A 254 -7.13 -6.87 11.82
N ARG A 255 -7.72 -8.07 12.02
CA ARG A 255 -8.91 -8.53 11.28
C ARG A 255 -10.11 -7.55 11.34
N GLY A 256 -10.15 -6.70 12.36
CA GLY A 256 -11.15 -5.63 12.53
C GLY A 256 -10.83 -4.31 11.81
N ASN A 257 -9.71 -4.19 11.08
CA ASN A 257 -9.29 -2.93 10.46
C ASN A 257 -10.04 -2.67 9.15
N ALA A 258 -11.09 -1.86 9.23
CA ALA A 258 -11.92 -1.48 8.08
C ALA A 258 -11.13 -0.78 6.96
N ALA A 259 -10.07 -0.02 7.28
CA ALA A 259 -9.26 0.66 6.27
C ALA A 259 -8.44 -0.32 5.44
N ALA A 260 -7.87 -1.36 6.06
CA ALA A 260 -7.17 -2.43 5.34
C ALA A 260 -8.11 -3.20 4.39
N TRP A 261 -9.34 -3.46 4.85
CA TRP A 261 -10.40 -4.06 4.02
C TRP A 261 -10.80 -3.20 2.82
N SER A 262 -10.92 -1.90 3.04
CA SER A 262 -11.19 -0.93 1.97
C SER A 262 -10.06 -0.90 0.95
N LEU A 263 -8.80 -0.93 1.40
CA LEU A 263 -7.65 -0.95 0.51
C LEU A 263 -7.55 -2.27 -0.28
N LEU A 264 -7.90 -3.40 0.34
CA LEU A 264 -8.01 -4.70 -0.34
C LEU A 264 -9.09 -4.68 -1.42
N SER A 265 -10.23 -4.04 -1.16
CA SER A 265 -11.29 -3.81 -2.15
C SER A 265 -10.77 -3.09 -3.38
N SER A 266 -10.12 -1.94 -3.20
CA SER A 266 -9.53 -1.18 -4.31
C SER A 266 -8.42 -1.95 -5.03
N THR A 267 -7.68 -2.79 -4.31
CA THR A 267 -6.64 -3.64 -4.92
C THR A 267 -7.25 -4.67 -5.86
N PHE A 268 -8.32 -5.37 -5.44
CA PHE A 268 -9.02 -6.31 -6.32
C PHE A 268 -9.75 -5.65 -7.48
N GLU A 269 -10.30 -4.44 -7.28
CA GLU A 269 -10.87 -3.64 -8.36
C GLU A 269 -9.83 -3.35 -9.45
N ALA A 270 -8.65 -2.86 -9.05
CA ALA A 270 -7.55 -2.57 -9.97
C ALA A 270 -7.04 -3.82 -10.71
N MET A 271 -7.09 -4.99 -10.06
CA MET A 271 -6.79 -6.28 -10.68
C MET A 271 -7.94 -6.85 -11.52
N GLY A 272 -9.11 -6.21 -11.57
CA GLY A 272 -10.27 -6.65 -12.35
C GLY A 272 -11.07 -7.81 -11.72
N TYR A 273 -10.87 -8.11 -10.43
CA TYR A 273 -11.63 -9.12 -9.69
C TYR A 273 -12.85 -8.51 -9.00
N ALA A 274 -13.85 -8.10 -9.79
CA ALA A 274 -15.02 -7.35 -9.30
C ALA A 274 -15.74 -8.01 -8.11
N ASP A 275 -15.96 -9.32 -8.14
CA ASP A 275 -16.65 -10.05 -7.05
C ASP A 275 -15.85 -9.98 -5.73
N ALA A 276 -14.52 -10.14 -5.79
CA ALA A 276 -13.66 -10.04 -4.62
C ALA A 276 -13.56 -8.61 -4.10
N ALA A 277 -13.58 -7.63 -5.01
CA ALA A 277 -13.55 -6.22 -4.71
C ALA A 277 -14.82 -5.82 -3.92
N VAL A 278 -16.01 -6.05 -4.49
CA VAL A 278 -17.30 -5.75 -3.85
C VAL A 278 -17.42 -6.41 -2.48
N ALA A 279 -16.97 -7.65 -2.37
CA ALA A 279 -17.10 -8.36 -1.12
C ALA A 279 -16.10 -7.89 -0.05
N SER A 280 -14.90 -7.44 -0.43
CA SER A 280 -13.99 -6.73 0.48
C SER A 280 -14.57 -5.38 0.94
N ALA A 281 -15.27 -4.66 0.05
CA ALA A 281 -15.99 -3.43 0.41
C ALA A 281 -17.10 -3.69 1.44
N VAL A 282 -17.88 -4.77 1.26
CA VAL A 282 -18.89 -5.20 2.25
C VAL A 282 -18.26 -5.48 3.60
N GLU A 283 -17.12 -6.18 3.62
CA GLU A 283 -16.39 -6.43 4.87
C GLU A 283 -15.91 -5.12 5.49
N ALA A 284 -15.31 -4.21 4.72
CA ALA A 284 -14.89 -2.91 5.24
C ALA A 284 -16.03 -2.18 5.98
N CYS A 285 -17.21 -2.10 5.35
CA CYS A 285 -18.41 -1.50 5.93
C CYS A 285 -18.94 -2.28 7.16
N ASN A 286 -18.86 -3.61 7.16
CA ASN A 286 -19.28 -4.47 8.28
C ASN A 286 -18.41 -4.28 9.53
N ARG A 287 -17.13 -3.91 9.38
CA ARG A 287 -16.21 -3.72 10.51
C ARG A 287 -16.38 -2.34 11.11
N ASP A 288 -16.24 -1.30 10.28
CA ASP A 288 -16.39 0.07 10.70
C ASP A 288 -16.77 0.96 9.50
N ALA A 289 -18.05 1.33 9.46
CA ALA A 289 -18.60 2.21 8.44
C ALA A 289 -17.98 3.62 8.46
N THR A 290 -17.41 4.07 9.57
CA THR A 290 -16.85 5.43 9.65
C THR A 290 -15.39 5.50 9.23
N VAL A 291 -14.70 4.35 9.22
CA VAL A 291 -13.27 4.22 8.91
C VAL A 291 -13.01 3.58 7.54
N CYS A 292 -13.96 2.82 6.98
CA CYS A 292 -13.79 2.18 5.67
C CYS A 292 -13.62 3.17 4.50
N GLY A 293 -14.00 4.44 4.69
CA GLY A 293 -13.91 5.47 3.65
C GLY A 293 -15.06 5.41 2.65
N ARG A 294 -15.05 6.35 1.70
CA ARG A 294 -16.11 6.53 0.70
C ARG A 294 -16.20 5.41 -0.34
N LYS A 295 -15.05 4.93 -0.84
CA LYS A 295 -14.94 4.04 -2.00
C LYS A 295 -15.71 2.71 -1.84
N PRO A 296 -15.71 2.03 -0.68
CA PRO A 296 -16.54 0.84 -0.47
C PRO A 296 -18.04 1.04 -0.77
N TYR A 297 -18.62 2.19 -0.40
CA TYR A 297 -20.03 2.49 -0.68
C TYR A 297 -20.32 2.58 -2.18
N GLU A 298 -19.44 3.23 -2.93
CA GLU A 298 -19.57 3.37 -4.39
C GLU A 298 -19.51 2.01 -5.09
N MET A 299 -18.62 1.13 -4.63
CA MET A 299 -18.45 -0.20 -5.19
C MET A 299 -19.68 -1.08 -4.94
N ILE A 300 -20.25 -1.02 -3.72
CA ILE A 300 -21.48 -1.75 -3.39
C ILE A 300 -22.65 -1.20 -4.22
N ALA A 301 -22.77 0.12 -4.36
CA ALA A 301 -23.80 0.74 -5.17
C ALA A 301 -23.73 0.28 -6.64
N GLN A 302 -22.54 0.29 -7.24
CA GLN A 302 -22.32 -0.18 -8.62
C GLN A 302 -22.69 -1.66 -8.79
N ALA A 303 -22.36 -2.50 -7.81
CA ALA A 303 -22.69 -3.92 -7.84
C ALA A 303 -24.21 -4.22 -7.78
N LEU A 304 -24.98 -3.28 -7.23
CA LEU A 304 -26.44 -3.37 -7.09
C LEU A 304 -27.21 -2.72 -8.22
N GLU A 305 -26.59 -1.87 -9.04
CA GLU A 305 -27.25 -1.03 -10.03
C GLU A 305 -28.15 -1.81 -11.02
N GLY A 306 -27.70 -2.99 -11.46
CA GLY A 306 -28.47 -3.86 -12.35
C GLY A 306 -29.35 -4.90 -11.64
N LYS A 307 -29.31 -4.97 -10.31
CA LYS A 307 -30.03 -5.97 -9.50
C LYS A 307 -31.19 -5.34 -8.72
N ASP A 308 -30.93 -4.19 -8.11
CA ASP A 308 -31.85 -3.44 -7.28
C ASP A 308 -31.44 -1.94 -7.30
N PRO A 309 -32.02 -1.14 -8.21
CA PRO A 309 -31.69 0.28 -8.35
C PRO A 309 -31.98 1.12 -7.10
N GLU A 310 -32.98 0.74 -6.30
CA GLU A 310 -33.35 1.46 -5.08
C GLU A 310 -32.26 1.28 -4.02
N ARG A 311 -31.81 0.04 -3.79
CA ARG A 311 -30.68 -0.21 -2.89
C ARG A 311 -29.41 0.42 -3.42
N ALA A 312 -29.16 0.38 -4.73
CA ALA A 312 -28.01 1.07 -5.31
C ALA A 312 -28.05 2.58 -5.00
N ALA A 313 -29.23 3.22 -5.04
CA ALA A 313 -29.38 4.64 -4.69
C ALA A 313 -29.10 4.91 -3.20
N GLU A 314 -29.59 4.07 -2.30
CA GLU A 314 -29.28 4.14 -0.87
C GLU A 314 -27.76 4.07 -0.62
N TRP A 315 -27.05 3.16 -1.28
CA TRP A 315 -25.60 3.05 -1.17
C TRP A 315 -24.83 4.25 -1.73
N ARG A 316 -25.32 4.87 -2.82
CA ARG A 316 -24.75 6.14 -3.33
C ARG A 316 -24.95 7.28 -2.34
N GLU A 317 -26.08 7.32 -1.62
CA GLU A 317 -26.32 8.32 -0.58
C GLU A 317 -25.27 8.23 0.54
N PHE A 318 -24.93 7.02 1.00
CA PHE A 318 -23.86 6.83 2.00
C PHE A 318 -22.51 7.34 1.48
N ALA A 319 -22.17 7.09 0.21
CA ALA A 319 -20.94 7.58 -0.38
C ALA A 319 -20.88 9.13 -0.38
N ASN A 320 -22.00 9.78 -0.71
CA ASN A 320 -22.10 11.23 -0.81
C ASN A 320 -22.10 11.93 0.55
N THR A 321 -22.71 11.31 1.57
CA THR A 321 -22.84 11.86 2.92
C THR A 321 -21.70 11.46 3.86
N PHE A 322 -20.78 10.58 3.43
CA PHE A 322 -19.67 10.11 4.26
C PHE A 322 -18.81 11.24 4.84
N ALA A 323 -18.49 12.27 4.04
CA ALA A 323 -17.70 13.39 4.51
C ALA A 323 -18.42 14.21 5.59
N ASP A 324 -19.75 14.21 5.61
CA ASP A 324 -20.56 14.96 6.56
C ASP A 324 -20.49 14.38 7.97
N VAL A 325 -20.16 13.09 8.10
CA VAL A 325 -19.96 12.40 9.38
C VAL A 325 -18.92 13.11 10.25
N TRP A 326 -17.92 13.74 9.63
CA TRP A 326 -16.80 14.39 10.29
C TRP A 326 -16.89 15.92 10.32
N LYS A 327 -17.96 16.54 9.79
CA LYS A 327 -18.12 18.01 9.71
C LYS A 327 -18.52 18.68 11.02
N ALA A 328 -18.94 17.91 12.02
CA ALA A 328 -19.39 18.45 13.31
C ALA A 328 -18.24 19.16 14.06
N THR A 329 -18.56 20.26 14.74
CA THR A 329 -17.58 21.12 15.43
C THR A 329 -17.24 20.64 16.84
N THR A 330 -18.07 19.77 17.43
CA THR A 330 -17.82 19.22 18.76
C THR A 330 -17.57 17.71 18.74
N PRO A 331 -16.72 17.16 19.62
CA PRO A 331 -16.47 15.72 19.69
C PRO A 331 -17.72 14.88 19.97
N ASP A 332 -18.67 15.38 20.76
CA ASP A 332 -19.90 14.64 21.11
C ASP A 332 -20.86 14.53 19.93
N GLU A 333 -21.03 15.60 19.16
CA GLU A 333 -21.82 15.61 17.93
C GLU A 333 -21.19 14.70 16.86
N GLN A 334 -19.86 14.72 16.72
CA GLN A 334 -19.15 13.78 15.85
C GLN A 334 -19.43 12.32 16.23
N ARG A 335 -19.38 11.99 17.53
CA ARG A 335 -19.68 10.62 18.02
C ARG A 335 -21.11 10.19 17.72
N GLU A 336 -22.09 11.07 17.91
CA GLU A 336 -23.49 10.75 17.62
C GLU A 336 -23.73 10.58 16.11
N ASN A 337 -23.15 11.45 15.26
CA ASN A 337 -23.22 11.32 13.81
C ASN A 337 -22.62 9.98 13.33
N GLN A 338 -21.44 9.61 13.84
CA GLN A 338 -20.79 8.33 13.55
C GLN A 338 -21.67 7.14 13.93
N LYS A 339 -22.31 7.19 15.10
CA LYS A 339 -23.19 6.12 15.60
C LYS A 339 -24.44 5.97 14.73
N GLN A 340 -25.10 7.07 14.38
CA GLN A 340 -26.29 7.05 13.54
C GLN A 340 -25.97 6.56 12.12
N PHE A 341 -24.88 7.05 11.54
CA PHE A 341 -24.40 6.63 10.23
C PHE A 341 -24.11 5.12 10.21
N SER A 342 -23.36 4.62 11.20
CA SER A 342 -23.04 3.19 11.32
C SER A 342 -24.29 2.31 11.44
N LYS A 343 -25.30 2.76 12.20
CA LYS A 343 -26.57 2.05 12.34
C LYS A 343 -27.32 1.94 11.01
N ARG A 344 -27.36 3.03 10.22
CA ARG A 344 -28.02 3.04 8.89
C ARG A 344 -27.30 2.11 7.92
N VAL A 345 -25.98 2.19 7.84
CA VAL A 345 -25.16 1.31 6.98
C VAL A 345 -25.37 -0.16 7.31
N ARG A 346 -25.37 -0.52 8.61
CA ARG A 346 -25.61 -1.89 9.04
C ARG A 346 -26.98 -2.43 8.61
N ALA A 347 -28.03 -1.62 8.74
CA ALA A 347 -29.36 -2.02 8.29
C ALA A 347 -29.43 -2.20 6.76
N ALA A 348 -28.74 -1.34 5.99
CA ALA A 348 -28.64 -1.46 4.54
C ALA A 348 -27.86 -2.71 4.11
N LEU A 349 -26.79 -3.08 4.83
CA LEU A 349 -26.03 -4.32 4.62
C LEU A 349 -26.91 -5.55 4.80
N GLU A 350 -27.66 -5.63 5.90
CA GLU A 350 -28.57 -6.76 6.18
C GLU A 350 -29.60 -6.94 5.06
N ARG A 351 -30.18 -5.85 4.57
CA ARG A 351 -31.12 -5.90 3.44
C ARG A 351 -30.44 -6.32 2.14
N SER A 352 -29.21 -5.89 1.91
CA SER A 352 -28.46 -6.13 0.66
C SER A 352 -27.74 -7.48 0.61
N ALA A 353 -27.60 -8.18 1.75
CA ALA A 353 -26.78 -9.39 1.88
C ALA A 353 -27.12 -10.49 0.86
N SER A 354 -28.40 -10.73 0.61
CA SER A 354 -28.86 -11.75 -0.35
C SER A 354 -28.57 -11.41 -1.82
N LEU A 355 -28.35 -10.14 -2.16
CA LEU A 355 -28.03 -9.71 -3.53
C LEU A 355 -26.53 -9.62 -3.79
N LEU A 356 -25.76 -9.46 -2.72
CA LEU A 356 -24.32 -9.34 -2.77
C LEU A 356 -23.63 -10.71 -2.73
N GLU A 357 -24.37 -11.81 -2.44
CA GLU A 357 -23.94 -13.22 -2.36
C GLU A 357 -22.42 -13.39 -2.39
N SER A 358 -21.76 -12.91 -1.34
CA SER A 358 -20.32 -13.03 -1.24
C SER A 358 -19.99 -14.44 -0.77
N ILE A 359 -19.02 -15.04 -1.43
CA ILE A 359 -18.34 -16.25 -0.96
C ILE A 359 -18.05 -16.07 0.54
N PRO A 360 -18.25 -17.10 1.40
CA PRO A 360 -18.00 -16.96 2.83
C PRO A 360 -16.57 -16.47 3.07
N TRP A 361 -16.41 -15.17 3.32
CA TRP A 361 -15.12 -14.50 3.45
C TRP A 361 -14.31 -14.99 4.64
N SER A 362 -14.99 -15.65 5.59
CA SER A 362 -14.34 -16.38 6.66
C SER A 362 -13.34 -17.42 6.15
N ASP A 363 -13.57 -18.06 4.99
CA ASP A 363 -12.63 -19.01 4.41
C ASP A 363 -11.57 -18.34 3.51
N PHE A 364 -11.84 -17.13 3.03
CA PHE A 364 -10.88 -16.28 2.33
C PHE A 364 -9.78 -15.78 3.28
N VAL A 365 -10.18 -15.19 4.41
CA VAL A 365 -9.29 -14.62 5.44
C VAL A 365 -8.54 -15.68 6.24
N LYS A 366 -9.15 -16.86 6.47
CA LYS A 366 -8.49 -17.94 7.23
C LYS A 366 -7.20 -18.44 6.59
N THR A 367 -7.07 -18.32 5.26
CA THR A 367 -5.92 -18.89 4.53
C THR A 367 -4.79 -17.90 4.31
N GLY A 368 -5.07 -16.59 4.41
CA GLY A 368 -4.06 -15.53 4.51
C GLY A 368 -2.98 -15.56 3.43
N ARG A 369 -3.23 -16.11 2.23
CA ARG A 369 -2.25 -16.13 1.14
C ARG A 369 -2.99 -16.28 -0.16
N PHE A 370 -2.73 -15.37 -1.10
CA PHE A 370 -3.34 -15.41 -2.42
C PHE A 370 -2.31 -15.78 -3.48
N THR A 371 -2.76 -16.53 -4.47
CA THR A 371 -2.02 -16.72 -5.72
C THR A 371 -2.94 -16.48 -6.90
N VAL A 372 -2.38 -15.89 -7.95
CA VAL A 372 -3.01 -15.79 -9.26
C VAL A 372 -2.54 -16.98 -10.08
N GLY A 373 -3.46 -17.67 -10.74
CA GLY A 373 -3.15 -18.77 -11.63
C GLY A 373 -4.13 -18.85 -12.80
N VAL A 374 -3.91 -19.82 -13.68
CA VAL A 374 -4.77 -20.03 -14.86
C VAL A 374 -5.51 -21.35 -14.72
N GLY A 375 -6.77 -21.37 -15.13
CA GLY A 375 -7.55 -22.59 -15.26
C GLY A 375 -8.51 -22.56 -16.43
N VAL A 376 -9.04 -23.72 -16.79
CA VAL A 376 -10.00 -23.90 -17.88
C VAL A 376 -11.29 -24.49 -17.36
N VAL A 377 -12.42 -23.95 -17.82
CA VAL A 377 -13.75 -24.48 -17.53
C VAL A 377 -13.88 -25.84 -18.19
N GLU A 378 -13.88 -26.91 -17.40
CA GLU A 378 -13.96 -28.28 -17.91
C GLU A 378 -15.41 -28.71 -18.10
N THR A 379 -16.28 -28.39 -17.14
CA THR A 379 -17.69 -28.83 -17.17
C THR A 379 -18.59 -27.79 -16.51
N ILE A 380 -19.76 -27.57 -17.11
CA ILE A 380 -20.84 -26.78 -16.54
C ILE A 380 -21.99 -27.76 -16.29
N ASN A 381 -22.26 -28.05 -15.01
CA ASN A 381 -23.32 -28.97 -14.61
C ASN A 381 -24.59 -28.16 -14.27
N PRO A 382 -25.64 -28.20 -15.13
CA PRO A 382 -26.87 -27.45 -14.91
C PRO A 382 -27.67 -27.98 -13.72
N GLU A 383 -27.70 -29.29 -13.48
CA GLU A 383 -28.45 -29.92 -12.39
C GLU A 383 -27.86 -29.55 -11.02
N LYS A 384 -26.53 -29.63 -10.90
CA LYS A 384 -25.80 -29.32 -9.65
C LYS A 384 -25.50 -27.83 -9.48
N LYS A 385 -25.91 -26.99 -10.43
CA LYS A 385 -25.58 -25.54 -10.50
C LYS A 385 -24.09 -25.30 -10.20
N ALA A 386 -23.22 -26.08 -10.83
CA ALA A 386 -21.79 -26.11 -10.54
C ALA A 386 -20.96 -25.93 -11.81
N ILE A 387 -19.98 -25.05 -11.74
CA ILE A 387 -18.94 -24.88 -12.77
C ILE A 387 -17.69 -25.54 -12.22
N LEU A 388 -17.12 -26.48 -12.98
CA LEU A 388 -15.89 -27.18 -12.64
C LEU A 388 -14.75 -26.62 -13.48
N VAL A 389 -13.69 -26.18 -12.80
CA VAL A 389 -12.49 -25.60 -13.42
C VAL A 389 -11.30 -26.48 -13.11
N ARG A 390 -10.53 -26.83 -14.13
CA ARG A 390 -9.24 -27.50 -13.99
C ARG A 390 -8.13 -26.46 -14.01
N ARG A 391 -7.20 -26.56 -13.07
CA ARG A 391 -6.07 -25.63 -12.93
C ARG A 391 -4.86 -26.11 -13.73
N SER A 392 -4.00 -25.19 -14.12
CA SER A 392 -2.74 -25.54 -14.79
C SER A 392 -1.90 -26.45 -13.90
N GLY A 393 -1.43 -27.57 -14.44
CA GLY A 393 -0.61 -28.55 -13.71
C GLY A 393 -1.38 -29.45 -12.73
N GLU A 394 -2.71 -29.42 -12.70
CA GLU A 394 -3.50 -30.27 -11.80
C GLU A 394 -4.48 -31.22 -12.50
N ASP A 395 -4.58 -32.43 -11.95
CA ASP A 395 -5.39 -33.51 -12.53
C ASP A 395 -6.88 -33.43 -12.22
N ARG A 396 -7.25 -32.81 -11.09
CA ARG A 396 -8.64 -32.80 -10.59
C ARG A 396 -9.26 -31.41 -10.75
N PRO A 397 -10.46 -31.31 -11.34
CA PRO A 397 -11.17 -30.06 -11.37
C PRO A 397 -11.72 -29.71 -9.99
N VAL A 398 -11.75 -28.42 -9.68
CA VAL A 398 -12.33 -27.84 -8.48
C VAL A 398 -13.59 -27.06 -8.82
N ARG A 399 -14.51 -26.94 -7.87
CA ARG A 399 -15.72 -26.14 -8.05
C ARG A 399 -15.34 -24.65 -8.05
N LEU A 400 -15.77 -23.94 -9.07
CA LEU A 400 -15.69 -22.49 -9.14
C LEU A 400 -16.86 -21.87 -8.39
N ASN A 401 -16.55 -21.13 -7.32
CA ASN A 401 -17.52 -20.34 -6.58
C ASN A 401 -17.29 -18.87 -6.96
N VAL A 402 -18.15 -18.33 -7.82
CA VAL A 402 -18.13 -16.92 -8.28
C VAL A 402 -19.55 -16.38 -8.33
N GLY A 403 -19.71 -15.05 -8.38
CA GLY A 403 -21.02 -14.40 -8.41
C GLY A 403 -21.82 -14.73 -9.67
N PHE A 404 -23.15 -14.57 -9.63
CA PHE A 404 -24.06 -14.91 -10.73
C PHE A 404 -23.67 -14.29 -12.07
N ALA A 405 -23.27 -13.01 -12.08
CA ALA A 405 -22.87 -12.33 -13.30
C ALA A 405 -21.68 -13.03 -13.99
N MET A 406 -20.68 -13.45 -13.22
CA MET A 406 -19.55 -14.22 -13.74
C MET A 406 -19.97 -15.62 -14.17
N GLN A 407 -20.83 -16.31 -13.38
CA GLN A 407 -21.36 -17.61 -13.77
C GLN A 407 -22.10 -17.56 -15.11
N ASP A 408 -22.93 -16.54 -15.35
CA ASP A 408 -23.72 -16.44 -16.58
C ASP A 408 -22.84 -16.10 -17.79
N ARG A 409 -21.81 -15.28 -17.60
CA ARG A 409 -20.79 -15.07 -18.65
C ARG A 409 -20.07 -16.38 -18.99
N ILE A 410 -19.66 -17.15 -17.97
CA ILE A 410 -19.02 -18.46 -18.19
C ILE A 410 -19.98 -19.44 -18.88
N LYS A 411 -21.26 -19.49 -18.48
CA LYS A 411 -22.28 -20.33 -19.14
C LYS A 411 -22.46 -19.97 -20.61
N LYS A 412 -22.45 -18.68 -20.95
CA LYS A 412 -22.52 -18.21 -22.33
C LYS A 412 -21.28 -18.60 -23.15
N SER A 413 -20.09 -18.51 -22.55
CA SER A 413 -18.83 -18.91 -23.21
C SER A 413 -18.63 -20.42 -23.30
N GLY A 414 -19.20 -21.18 -22.36
CA GLY A 414 -19.17 -22.63 -22.33
C GLY A 414 -17.84 -23.25 -21.82
N PRO A 415 -17.76 -24.59 -21.79
CA PRO A 415 -16.51 -25.31 -21.50
C PRO A 415 -15.37 -24.90 -22.46
N GLY A 416 -14.11 -25.01 -22.03
CA GLY A 416 -12.95 -24.52 -22.79
C GLY A 416 -12.65 -23.03 -22.63
N THR A 417 -13.47 -22.32 -21.86
CA THR A 417 -13.18 -20.94 -21.42
C THR A 417 -11.96 -20.94 -20.51
N VAL A 418 -10.95 -20.15 -20.85
CA VAL A 418 -9.75 -19.96 -20.03
C VAL A 418 -9.98 -18.78 -19.10
N LEU A 419 -9.69 -18.99 -17.82
CA LEU A 419 -9.91 -18.06 -16.73
C LEU A 419 -8.60 -17.81 -16.01
N GLU A 420 -8.38 -16.56 -15.64
CA GLU A 420 -7.43 -16.22 -14.58
C GLU A 420 -8.16 -16.33 -13.24
N LEU A 421 -7.53 -17.00 -12.28
CA LEU A 421 -8.11 -17.43 -11.02
C LEU A 421 -7.36 -16.79 -9.86
N LEU A 422 -8.12 -16.17 -8.95
CA LEU A 422 -7.63 -15.81 -7.63
C LEU A 422 -7.89 -16.96 -6.67
N MET A 423 -6.83 -17.49 -6.06
CA MET A 423 -6.88 -18.72 -5.25
C MET A 423 -6.20 -18.54 -3.90
N SER A 424 -6.52 -19.43 -2.95
CA SER A 424 -5.75 -19.58 -1.71
C SER A 424 -4.30 -19.97 -2.02
N ASN A 425 -3.40 -19.88 -1.04
CA ASN A 425 -2.05 -20.41 -1.12
C ASN A 425 -1.73 -21.24 0.14
N PRO A 426 -1.56 -22.58 0.01
CA PRO A 426 -1.53 -23.34 -1.25
C PRO A 426 -2.88 -23.32 -1.98
N PRO A 427 -2.87 -23.42 -3.33
CA PRO A 427 -4.07 -23.29 -4.16
C PRO A 427 -5.00 -24.48 -3.88
N ARG A 428 -6.05 -24.25 -3.10
CA ARG A 428 -7.08 -25.23 -2.76
C ARG A 428 -8.47 -24.72 -3.09
N THR A 429 -8.71 -23.44 -2.83
CA THR A 429 -9.99 -22.78 -3.05
C THR A 429 -9.85 -21.68 -4.09
N ILE A 430 -10.80 -21.59 -5.01
CA ILE A 430 -10.91 -20.45 -5.94
C ILE A 430 -11.89 -19.44 -5.33
N TYR A 431 -11.43 -18.20 -5.21
CA TYR A 431 -12.19 -17.11 -4.61
C TYR A 431 -12.73 -16.11 -5.62
N ALA A 432 -12.08 -15.95 -6.76
CA ALA A 432 -12.59 -15.13 -7.85
C ALA A 432 -12.01 -15.61 -9.16
N ALA A 433 -12.66 -15.23 -10.25
CA ALA A 433 -12.14 -15.46 -11.58
C ALA A 433 -12.44 -14.27 -12.47
N ARG A 434 -11.57 -14.05 -13.45
CA ARG A 434 -11.82 -13.19 -14.60
C ARG A 434 -11.47 -13.95 -15.88
N PHE A 435 -11.95 -13.47 -17.01
CA PHE A 435 -11.55 -14.02 -18.30
C PHE A 435 -10.09 -13.70 -18.53
N ALA A 436 -9.32 -14.70 -18.97
CA ALA A 436 -7.91 -14.51 -19.33
C ALA A 436 -7.78 -13.49 -20.48
N SER A 437 -6.71 -12.70 -20.45
CA SER A 437 -6.45 -11.66 -21.46
C SER A 437 -5.59 -12.23 -22.59
N GLY A 438 -5.98 -12.03 -23.85
CA GLY A 438 -5.13 -12.39 -25.01
C GLY A 438 -4.91 -13.90 -25.22
N ASP A 439 -3.78 -14.26 -25.84
CA ASP A 439 -3.38 -15.65 -26.16
C ASP A 439 -2.83 -16.43 -24.95
N GLN A 440 -3.34 -16.17 -23.74
CA GLN A 440 -2.87 -16.82 -22.53
C GLN A 440 -3.09 -18.35 -22.64
N GLN A 441 -2.02 -19.08 -22.99
CA GLN A 441 -2.04 -20.51 -23.18
C GLN A 441 -1.95 -21.20 -21.82
N MET A 442 -2.88 -22.11 -21.56
CA MET A 442 -2.79 -23.01 -20.42
C MET A 442 -2.04 -24.26 -20.83
N GLU A 443 -1.05 -24.68 -20.03
CA GLU A 443 -0.32 -25.91 -20.28
C GLU A 443 -1.30 -27.09 -20.38
N GLY A 444 -1.15 -27.89 -21.44
CA GLY A 444 -2.05 -29.02 -21.69
C GLY A 444 -3.41 -28.64 -22.26
N VAL A 445 -3.64 -27.39 -22.68
CA VAL A 445 -4.82 -26.97 -23.45
C VAL A 445 -4.35 -26.40 -24.79
N ARG A 446 -4.97 -26.81 -25.91
CA ARG A 446 -4.66 -26.25 -27.23
C ARG A 446 -5.85 -26.31 -28.18
N GLU A 447 -5.82 -25.48 -29.22
CA GLU A 447 -6.72 -25.63 -30.36
C GLU A 447 -6.14 -26.66 -31.35
N MET A 448 -7.01 -27.41 -32.01
CA MET A 448 -6.66 -28.27 -33.14
C MET A 448 -7.76 -28.26 -34.19
N THR A 449 -7.38 -28.52 -35.44
CA THR A 449 -8.33 -28.69 -36.54
C THR A 449 -8.09 -30.05 -37.16
N GLY A 450 -9.09 -30.92 -37.10
CA GLY A 450 -8.93 -32.30 -37.58
C GLY A 450 -10.21 -32.88 -38.12
N ARG A 451 -10.12 -34.13 -38.60
CA ARG A 451 -11.27 -34.88 -39.09
C ARG A 451 -11.89 -35.70 -37.97
N VAL A 452 -13.22 -35.65 -37.88
CA VAL A 452 -13.99 -36.50 -36.97
C VAL A 452 -13.97 -37.93 -37.49
N ARG A 453 -13.62 -38.86 -36.61
CA ARG A 453 -13.71 -40.29 -36.80
C ARG A 453 -14.76 -40.86 -35.86
N ARG A 454 -15.87 -41.34 -36.42
CA ARG A 454 -17.02 -41.86 -35.68
C ARG A 454 -17.54 -43.13 -36.33
N LYS A 455 -17.67 -44.20 -35.54
CA LYS A 455 -18.37 -45.42 -35.97
C LYS A 455 -19.88 -45.22 -35.81
N ALA A 456 -20.68 -45.72 -36.76
CA ALA A 456 -22.13 -45.46 -36.85
C ALA A 456 -22.92 -45.72 -35.55
N GLU A 457 -22.47 -46.64 -34.70
CA GLU A 457 -23.16 -47.03 -33.46
C GLU A 457 -22.57 -46.40 -32.19
N GLN A 458 -21.46 -45.65 -32.30
CA GLN A 458 -20.79 -45.10 -31.12
C GLN A 458 -21.36 -43.71 -30.74
N PRO A 459 -21.65 -43.49 -29.45
CA PRO A 459 -22.15 -42.20 -28.98
C PRO A 459 -21.04 -41.15 -28.89
N PHE A 460 -19.76 -41.56 -28.93
CA PHE A 460 -18.58 -40.70 -28.92
C PHE A 460 -17.85 -40.71 -30.27
N ALA A 461 -16.87 -39.84 -30.44
CA ALA A 461 -16.03 -39.77 -31.63
C ALA A 461 -14.57 -39.45 -31.26
N PHE A 462 -13.68 -39.40 -32.24
CA PHE A 462 -12.33 -38.86 -32.11
C PHE A 462 -12.11 -37.77 -33.16
N VAL A 463 -11.30 -36.76 -32.85
CA VAL A 463 -10.74 -35.86 -33.87
C VAL A 463 -9.27 -36.24 -34.08
N GLU A 464 -8.86 -36.41 -35.33
CA GLU A 464 -7.50 -36.79 -35.70
C GLU A 464 -6.83 -35.65 -36.50
N GLN A 465 -5.63 -35.24 -36.09
CA GLN A 465 -4.75 -34.30 -36.79
C GLN A 465 -3.29 -34.69 -36.55
N ASP A 466 -2.50 -34.87 -37.62
CA ASP A 466 -1.04 -35.06 -37.58
C ASP A 466 -0.56 -36.12 -36.56
N GLY A 467 -1.22 -37.29 -36.54
CA GLY A 467 -0.89 -38.40 -35.63
C GLY A 467 -1.39 -38.24 -34.19
N LEU A 468 -2.05 -37.11 -33.88
CA LEU A 468 -2.68 -36.88 -32.59
C LEU A 468 -4.18 -37.13 -32.67
N SER A 469 -4.70 -37.91 -31.71
CA SER A 469 -6.11 -38.25 -31.59
C SER A 469 -6.66 -37.71 -30.28
N ALA A 470 -7.77 -36.96 -30.35
CA ALA A 470 -8.47 -36.47 -29.17
C ALA A 470 -9.89 -37.03 -29.09
N TYR A 471 -10.24 -37.57 -27.91
CA TYR A 471 -11.55 -38.13 -27.62
C TYR A 471 -12.62 -37.03 -27.56
N ILE A 472 -13.72 -37.20 -28.29
CA ILE A 472 -14.89 -36.32 -28.29
C ILE A 472 -16.00 -36.96 -27.43
N PRO A 473 -16.33 -36.39 -26.26
CA PRO A 473 -17.41 -36.89 -25.42
C PRO A 473 -18.77 -36.93 -26.13
N PRO A 474 -19.65 -37.89 -25.77
CA PRO A 474 -20.96 -38.04 -26.40
C PRO A 474 -21.83 -36.78 -26.40
N GLU A 475 -21.73 -35.98 -25.34
CA GLU A 475 -22.53 -34.78 -25.19
C GLU A 475 -22.15 -33.74 -26.26
N LEU A 476 -20.88 -33.66 -26.64
CA LEU A 476 -20.40 -32.76 -27.70
C LEU A 476 -20.74 -33.30 -29.09
N VAL A 477 -20.64 -34.61 -29.29
CA VAL A 477 -21.05 -35.26 -30.55
C VAL A 477 -22.53 -35.00 -30.84
N ALA A 478 -23.38 -35.21 -29.83
CA ALA A 478 -24.82 -34.97 -29.96
C ALA A 478 -25.14 -33.48 -30.15
N ARG A 479 -24.53 -32.60 -29.35
CA ARG A 479 -24.78 -31.14 -29.39
C ARG A 479 -24.41 -30.51 -30.74
N HIS A 480 -23.27 -30.90 -31.31
CA HIS A 480 -22.78 -30.34 -32.57
C HIS A 480 -23.12 -31.21 -33.79
N LYS A 481 -23.94 -32.26 -33.61
CA LYS A 481 -24.37 -33.20 -34.67
C LYS A 481 -23.20 -33.72 -35.51
N LEU A 482 -22.09 -34.07 -34.86
CA LEU A 482 -20.85 -34.42 -35.56
C LEU A 482 -21.01 -35.75 -36.33
N THR A 483 -20.72 -35.70 -37.63
CA THR A 483 -20.71 -36.84 -38.55
C THR A 483 -19.29 -37.35 -38.78
N ASP A 484 -19.16 -38.59 -39.27
CA ASP A 484 -17.86 -39.12 -39.69
C ASP A 484 -17.29 -38.29 -40.84
N GLN A 485 -15.97 -38.11 -40.87
CA GLN A 485 -15.22 -37.28 -41.82
C GLN A 485 -15.46 -35.77 -41.77
N ALA A 486 -16.34 -35.26 -40.90
CA ALA A 486 -16.52 -33.82 -40.72
C ALA A 486 -15.20 -33.15 -40.30
N THR A 487 -14.87 -31.99 -40.88
CA THR A 487 -13.71 -31.21 -40.43
C THR A 487 -14.16 -30.25 -39.33
N VAL A 488 -13.47 -30.30 -38.20
CA VAL A 488 -13.83 -29.54 -37.01
C VAL A 488 -12.62 -28.83 -36.44
N LYS A 489 -12.82 -27.58 -36.03
CA LYS A 489 -11.89 -26.86 -35.16
C LYS A 489 -12.36 -27.03 -33.73
N VAL A 490 -11.50 -27.54 -32.85
CA VAL A 490 -11.85 -27.85 -31.46
C VAL A 490 -10.77 -27.34 -30.50
N LYS A 491 -11.17 -27.13 -29.25
CA LYS A 491 -10.24 -26.95 -28.13
C LYS A 491 -10.13 -28.27 -27.38
N VAL A 492 -8.90 -28.73 -27.16
CA VAL A 492 -8.59 -29.96 -26.45
C VAL A 492 -7.83 -29.69 -25.16
N MET A 493 -7.90 -30.65 -24.25
CA MET A 493 -7.16 -30.64 -23.01
C MET A 493 -6.59 -32.03 -22.72
N LYS A 494 -5.40 -32.07 -22.12
CA LYS A 494 -4.82 -33.29 -21.54
C LYS A 494 -5.67 -33.76 -20.36
N SER A 495 -6.07 -35.02 -20.38
CA SER A 495 -6.82 -35.64 -19.30
C SER A 495 -6.38 -37.08 -19.10
N ILE A 496 -6.36 -37.54 -17.86
CA ILE A 496 -6.10 -38.94 -17.54
C ILE A 496 -7.39 -39.72 -17.76
N ASP A 497 -7.34 -40.77 -18.59
CA ASP A 497 -8.43 -41.73 -18.72
C ASP A 497 -8.54 -42.51 -17.39
N PRO A 498 -9.64 -42.36 -16.63
CA PRO A 498 -9.76 -42.99 -15.30
C PRO A 498 -9.78 -44.52 -15.37
N LYS A 499 -10.09 -45.12 -16.53
CA LYS A 499 -10.10 -46.58 -16.72
C LYS A 499 -8.72 -47.12 -17.10
N LYS A 500 -7.93 -46.34 -17.83
CA LYS A 500 -6.63 -46.79 -18.38
C LYS A 500 -5.43 -46.23 -17.62
N GLY A 501 -5.63 -45.21 -16.77
CA GLY A 501 -4.56 -44.49 -16.08
C GLY A 501 -3.56 -43.82 -17.03
N LYS A 502 -3.93 -43.66 -18.31
CA LYS A 502 -3.07 -43.08 -19.34
C LYS A 502 -3.54 -41.67 -19.68
N GLU A 503 -2.57 -40.78 -19.86
CA GLU A 503 -2.83 -39.43 -20.34
C GLU A 503 -3.25 -39.48 -21.82
N GLY A 504 -4.28 -38.72 -22.17
CA GLY A 504 -4.77 -38.59 -23.53
C GLY A 504 -5.44 -37.24 -23.75
N TRP A 505 -5.64 -36.87 -25.02
CA TRP A 505 -6.32 -35.63 -25.38
C TRP A 505 -7.83 -35.83 -25.38
N ARG A 506 -8.55 -34.89 -24.78
CA ARG A 506 -10.01 -34.85 -24.75
C ARG A 506 -10.48 -33.51 -25.28
N VAL A 507 -11.46 -33.55 -26.18
CA VAL A 507 -12.15 -32.35 -26.64
C VAL A 507 -13.01 -31.80 -25.51
N ILE A 508 -12.81 -30.52 -25.20
CA ILE A 508 -13.60 -29.77 -24.22
C ILE A 508 -14.54 -28.77 -24.88
N HIS A 509 -14.26 -28.34 -26.12
CA HIS A 509 -15.11 -27.41 -26.84
C HIS A 509 -14.99 -27.58 -28.36
N VAL A 510 -16.09 -27.43 -29.09
CA VAL A 510 -16.10 -27.37 -30.56
C VAL A 510 -16.23 -25.91 -30.97
N LEU A 511 -15.21 -25.38 -31.64
CA LEU A 511 -15.11 -23.95 -32.04
C LEU A 511 -15.85 -23.69 -33.36
N SER A 512 -15.68 -24.59 -34.33
CA SER A 512 -16.41 -24.54 -35.59
C SER A 512 -16.47 -25.91 -36.25
N THR A 513 -17.50 -26.10 -37.07
CA THR A 513 -17.71 -27.28 -37.91
C THR A 513 -17.77 -26.79 -39.36
N SER A 514 -16.94 -27.33 -40.23
CA SER A 514 -17.10 -27.18 -41.68
C SER A 514 -17.66 -28.49 -42.21
N GLU A 515 -18.85 -28.42 -42.81
CA GLU A 515 -19.37 -29.55 -43.59
C GLU A 515 -18.40 -29.76 -44.76
N GLY A 516 -17.75 -30.93 -44.78
CA GLY A 516 -17.13 -31.40 -46.02
C GLY A 516 -18.27 -31.60 -47.01
N GLY A 517 -18.21 -30.90 -48.15
CA GLY A 517 -19.19 -31.01 -49.23
C GLY A 517 -19.31 -32.41 -49.80
#